data_AF-A0A8S1C4T9-F1
#
_entry.id   AF-A0A8S1C4T9-F1
#
_cell.length_a   1.000
_cell.length_b   1.000
_cell.length_c   1.000
_cell.angle_alpha   90.00
_cell.angle_beta   90.00
_cell.angle_gamma   90.00
#
_symmetry.space_group_name_H-M   'P 1'
#
loop_
_entity.id
_entity.type
_entity.pdbx_description
1 polymer ?
#
loop_
_entity_poly.entity_id
_entity_poly.type
_entity_poly.pdbx_seq_one_letter_code
_entity_poly.pdbx_strand_id
1 'polypeptide(L)'
;MYMVISRRHAVAMEMEQNDTPGEPEPPQSSHGKDDLTISSSNSSRRREFSFLETCCSLHEIMSSDLTALDFKWSLFVSAASSYKFDSCLRPFPSQFIKDGEKDIDALRTIIKEMPPLIKLLEQLKSGTCRKETVELLSWIFLSQEPKLVTVPKNKHKEVLGLAPSGMTAKEPNLIIEVKGRPNDERWEQSCSQYKTMNAYHGSKLENFHSILRYGLQQHMNTTALFGAGIYLSSELGVSLHYSKTGITWTGSVLGNKVSCVALCKVLNHPDVKCQQGRFPWFSLISSQSEKVFMLTS
;
A
#
# COMPACT_ATOMS: atom_id res chain seq x y z
N MET A 1 11.74 2.62 5.71
CA MET A 1 10.32 3.03 5.89
C MET A 1 9.63 1.90 6.62
N TYR A 2 8.68 2.23 7.50
CA TYR A 2 7.87 1.24 8.19
C TYR A 2 6.40 1.46 7.88
N MET A 3 5.60 0.39 7.92
CA MET A 3 4.14 0.46 7.89
C MET A 3 3.63 0.14 9.30
N VAL A 4 2.92 1.10 9.89
CA VAL A 4 2.36 1.06 11.24
C VAL A 4 0.88 0.73 11.11
N ILE A 5 0.48 -0.44 11.59
CA ILE A 5 -0.84 -1.02 11.30
C ILE A 5 -1.66 -1.16 12.57
N SER A 6 -2.90 -0.69 12.51
CA SER A 6 -3.89 -0.84 13.58
C SER A 6 -5.13 -1.60 13.09
N ARG A 7 -5.61 -2.52 13.91
CA ARG A 7 -6.90 -3.20 13.74
C ARG A 7 -7.98 -2.40 14.48
N ARG A 8 -9.19 -2.36 13.91
CA ARG A 8 -10.40 -2.02 14.67
C ARG A 8 -11.21 -3.30 14.85
N HIS A 9 -11.47 -3.68 16.10
CA HIS A 9 -12.59 -4.57 16.38
C HIS A 9 -13.85 -3.80 15.96
N ALA A 10 -14.70 -4.43 15.15
CA ALA A 10 -15.97 -3.83 14.75
C ALA A 10 -16.84 -3.70 16.01
N VAL A 11 -16.93 -2.49 16.57
CA VAL A 11 -18.09 -2.11 17.35
C VAL A 11 -19.14 -1.74 16.30
N ALA A 12 -20.15 -2.58 16.18
CA ALA A 12 -21.29 -2.33 15.32
C ALA A 12 -21.96 -1.01 15.72
N MET A 13 -22.13 -0.11 14.77
CA MET A 13 -23.17 0.90 14.81
C MET A 13 -23.91 0.76 13.49
N GLU A 14 -25.08 0.13 13.58
CA GLU A 14 -26.13 0.16 12.57
C GLU A 14 -26.60 1.61 12.39
N MET A 15 -26.84 2.03 11.15
CA MET A 15 -27.84 3.04 10.81
C MET A 15 -28.22 2.85 9.34
N GLU A 16 -29.35 2.16 9.20
CA GLU A 16 -30.45 2.20 8.23
C GLU A 16 -30.24 2.62 6.76
N GLN A 17 -30.81 1.75 5.91
CA GLN A 17 -31.11 1.88 4.49
C GLN A 17 -32.11 3.00 4.18
N ASN A 18 -32.09 3.49 2.94
CA ASN A 18 -33.33 3.64 2.17
C ASN A 18 -33.07 3.48 0.66
N ASP A 19 -33.94 2.68 0.05
CA ASP A 19 -33.96 2.24 -1.36
C ASP A 19 -34.71 3.25 -2.27
N THR A 20 -34.18 3.36 -3.51
CA THR A 20 -34.72 3.53 -4.91
C THR A 20 -36.20 3.95 -5.20
N PRO A 21 -36.65 4.26 -6.48
CA PRO A 21 -36.07 3.97 -7.82
C PRO A 21 -36.26 5.02 -8.97
N GLY A 22 -35.69 4.74 -10.16
CA GLY A 22 -36.32 5.05 -11.46
C GLY A 22 -35.52 5.84 -12.52
N GLU A 23 -35.08 5.14 -13.58
CA GLU A 23 -34.52 5.58 -14.89
C GLU A 23 -35.54 6.35 -15.80
N PRO A 24 -35.20 6.99 -16.96
CA PRO A 24 -34.40 6.43 -18.10
C PRO A 24 -33.53 7.39 -18.97
N GLU A 25 -32.73 6.78 -19.89
CA GLU A 25 -31.91 7.34 -21.01
C GLU A 25 -32.69 7.34 -22.38
N PRO A 26 -32.14 7.68 -23.59
CA PRO A 26 -31.12 8.64 -24.09
C PRO A 26 -31.61 9.44 -25.35
N PRO A 27 -30.77 10.10 -26.20
CA PRO A 27 -30.17 9.42 -27.39
C PRO A 27 -28.80 9.95 -27.92
N GLN A 28 -28.38 9.36 -29.06
CA GLN A 28 -27.07 9.09 -29.69
C GLN A 28 -26.33 10.21 -30.49
N SER A 29 -25.06 9.87 -30.85
CA SER A 29 -24.27 10.13 -32.11
C SER A 29 -22.92 10.86 -31.85
N SER A 30 -21.80 10.71 -32.57
CA SER A 30 -21.30 9.77 -33.60
C SER A 30 -19.77 10.01 -33.79
N HIS A 31 -19.06 8.96 -34.23
CA HIS A 31 -17.84 8.87 -35.06
C HIS A 31 -16.52 9.63 -34.76
N GLY A 32 -15.42 8.87 -34.84
CA GLY A 32 -14.07 9.35 -35.18
C GLY A 32 -12.96 8.37 -34.78
N LYS A 33 -12.45 7.59 -35.75
CA LYS A 33 -11.25 6.73 -35.64
C LYS A 33 -9.98 7.60 -35.68
N ASP A 34 -8.88 7.15 -35.07
CA ASP A 34 -7.66 6.81 -35.81
C ASP A 34 -6.57 6.19 -34.91
N ASP A 35 -5.89 5.25 -35.55
CA ASP A 35 -4.80 4.38 -35.13
C ASP A 35 -3.51 5.14 -34.78
N LEU A 36 -2.62 4.53 -33.98
CA LEU A 36 -1.19 4.38 -34.29
C LEU A 36 -0.44 3.65 -33.17
N THR A 37 0.01 2.45 -33.54
CA THR A 37 0.88 1.53 -32.83
C THR A 37 2.33 1.99 -32.83
N ILE A 38 3.02 1.89 -31.69
CA ILE A 38 4.48 1.75 -31.64
C ILE A 38 4.83 0.65 -30.63
N SER A 39 5.28 -0.48 -31.20
CA SER A 39 5.97 -1.55 -30.51
C SER A 39 7.39 -1.12 -30.17
N SER A 40 7.84 -1.39 -28.94
CA SER A 40 9.26 -1.59 -28.68
C SER A 40 9.45 -2.52 -27.50
N SER A 41 9.74 -3.76 -27.87
CA SER A 41 10.26 -4.87 -27.10
C SER A 41 11.58 -4.51 -26.41
N ASN A 42 11.65 -4.75 -25.10
CA ASN A 42 12.92 -5.01 -24.41
C ASN A 42 12.67 -6.05 -23.32
N SER A 43 12.64 -7.32 -23.71
CA SER A 43 12.54 -8.46 -22.80
C SER A 43 13.94 -8.84 -22.28
N SER A 44 14.26 -8.35 -21.10
CA SER A 44 15.33 -8.93 -20.28
C SER A 44 14.99 -10.40 -20.03
N ARG A 45 15.82 -11.32 -20.56
CA ARG A 45 15.67 -12.78 -20.42
C ARG A 45 15.56 -13.16 -18.94
N ARG A 46 14.33 -13.35 -18.47
CA ARG A 46 14.02 -13.93 -17.17
C ARG A 46 14.06 -15.45 -17.33
N ARG A 47 14.86 -16.16 -16.53
CA ARG A 47 14.77 -17.63 -16.45
C ARG A 47 13.33 -17.99 -16.11
N GLU A 48 12.70 -18.78 -16.97
CA GLU A 48 11.38 -19.34 -16.72
C GLU A 48 11.58 -20.50 -15.73
N PHE A 49 11.15 -20.31 -14.48
CA PHE A 49 11.19 -21.37 -13.48
C PHE A 49 10.10 -22.38 -13.79
N SER A 50 10.36 -23.66 -13.53
CA SER A 50 9.31 -24.67 -13.57
C SER A 50 8.22 -24.38 -12.52
N PHE A 51 7.02 -24.92 -12.74
CA PHE A 51 5.91 -24.79 -11.80
C PHE A 51 6.30 -25.27 -10.38
N LEU A 52 7.01 -26.40 -10.30
CA LEU A 52 7.46 -26.96 -9.03
C LEU A 52 8.49 -26.07 -8.32
N GLU A 53 9.49 -25.54 -9.04
CA GLU A 53 10.46 -24.60 -8.45
C GLU A 53 9.78 -23.32 -7.94
N THR A 54 8.77 -22.84 -8.66
CA THR A 54 7.97 -21.69 -8.25
C THR A 54 7.18 -21.98 -6.98
N CYS A 55 6.55 -23.16 -6.90
CA CYS A 55 5.85 -23.61 -5.69
C CYS A 55 6.79 -23.74 -4.49
N CYS A 56 7.98 -24.32 -4.66
CA CYS A 56 8.99 -24.42 -3.61
C CYS A 56 9.46 -23.04 -3.13
N SER A 57 9.74 -22.13 -4.06
CA SER A 57 10.19 -20.77 -3.74
C SER A 57 9.11 -20.00 -2.97
N LEU A 58 7.85 -20.11 -3.40
CA LEU A 58 6.71 -19.51 -2.69
C LEU A 58 6.55 -20.11 -1.29
N HIS A 59 6.64 -21.44 -1.18
CA HIS A 59 6.54 -22.13 0.09
C HIS A 59 7.60 -21.66 1.09
N GLU A 60 8.84 -21.52 0.65
CA GLU A 60 9.96 -21.04 1.45
C GLU A 60 9.71 -19.62 1.99
N ILE A 61 9.40 -18.66 1.11
CA ILE A 61 9.19 -17.27 1.54
C ILE A 61 7.95 -17.12 2.42
N MET A 62 6.87 -17.86 2.15
CA MET A 62 5.66 -17.83 2.95
C MET A 62 5.86 -18.45 4.32
N SER A 63 6.73 -19.47 4.42
CA SER A 63 7.11 -20.06 5.70
C SER A 63 8.00 -19.14 6.53
N SER A 64 8.77 -18.26 5.88
CA SER A 64 9.69 -17.34 6.58
C SER A 64 8.97 -16.18 7.30
N ASP A 65 7.96 -15.57 6.66
CA ASP A 65 7.20 -14.45 7.23
C ASP A 65 5.80 -14.32 6.61
N LEU A 66 4.92 -15.25 7.01
CA LEU A 66 3.54 -15.27 6.54
C LEU A 66 2.77 -13.99 6.85
N THR A 67 3.10 -13.31 7.97
CA THR A 67 2.40 -12.09 8.40
C THR A 67 2.70 -10.92 7.47
N ALA A 68 3.96 -10.73 7.09
CA ALA A 68 4.34 -9.67 6.15
C ALA A 68 3.76 -9.93 4.75
N LEU A 69 3.72 -11.19 4.29
CA LEU A 69 3.12 -11.54 3.00
C LEU A 69 1.60 -11.43 3.02
N ASP A 70 0.93 -11.80 4.11
CA ASP A 70 -0.51 -11.58 4.28
C ASP A 70 -0.85 -10.08 4.25
N PHE A 71 0.00 -9.24 4.85
CA PHE A 71 -0.15 -7.79 4.73
C PHE A 71 0.05 -7.31 3.28
N LYS A 72 1.10 -7.78 2.58
CA LYS A 72 1.34 -7.44 1.18
C LYS A 72 0.16 -7.81 0.28
N TRP A 73 -0.38 -9.02 0.47
CA TRP A 73 -1.57 -9.49 -0.22
C TRP A 73 -2.81 -8.67 0.16
N SER A 74 -2.98 -8.33 1.43
CA SER A 74 -4.09 -7.48 1.90
C SER A 74 -4.10 -6.10 1.23
N LEU A 75 -2.92 -5.49 1.02
CA LEU A 75 -2.80 -4.23 0.28
C LEU A 75 -3.16 -4.40 -1.19
N PHE A 76 -2.69 -5.48 -1.82
CA PHE A 76 -3.02 -5.81 -3.21
C PHE A 76 -4.54 -5.99 -3.40
N VAL A 77 -5.19 -6.76 -2.52
CA VAL A 77 -6.65 -6.96 -2.57
C VAL A 77 -7.38 -5.64 -2.36
N SER A 78 -6.96 -4.83 -1.37
CA SER A 78 -7.57 -3.51 -1.13
C SER A 78 -7.51 -2.61 -2.37
N ALA A 79 -6.37 -2.60 -3.06
CA ALA A 79 -6.19 -1.86 -4.30
C ALA A 79 -7.05 -2.40 -5.47
N ALA A 80 -7.14 -3.72 -5.62
CA ALA A 80 -7.94 -4.38 -6.67
C ALA A 80 -9.46 -4.22 -6.45
N SER A 81 -9.90 -4.19 -5.20
CA SER A 81 -11.31 -3.99 -4.84
C SER A 81 -11.75 -2.53 -4.92
N SER A 82 -10.83 -1.57 -5.04
CA SER A 82 -11.16 -0.16 -5.16
C SER A 82 -11.80 0.17 -6.51
N TYR A 83 -12.78 1.08 -6.52
CA TYR A 83 -13.25 1.71 -7.76
C TYR A 83 -12.17 2.54 -8.45
N LYS A 84 -11.12 2.92 -7.70
CA LYS A 84 -9.93 3.60 -8.22
C LYS A 84 -8.78 2.64 -8.55
N PHE A 85 -9.07 1.36 -8.85
CA PHE A 85 -8.02 0.36 -9.09
C PHE A 85 -7.03 0.82 -10.17
N ASP A 86 -7.46 1.61 -11.15
CA ASP A 86 -6.57 2.14 -12.20
C ASP A 86 -5.38 2.95 -11.68
N SER A 87 -5.55 3.65 -10.56
CA SER A 87 -4.52 4.47 -9.92
C SER A 87 -3.90 3.77 -8.70
N CYS A 88 -4.69 2.99 -7.97
CA CYS A 88 -4.27 2.29 -6.75
C CYS A 88 -3.53 0.97 -7.01
N LEU A 89 -3.99 0.17 -7.98
CA LEU A 89 -3.43 -1.15 -8.32
C LEU A 89 -2.30 -0.99 -9.35
N ARG A 90 -1.26 -0.26 -8.94
CA ARG A 90 -0.02 -0.12 -9.70
C ARG A 90 1.14 -0.70 -8.88
N PRO A 91 1.93 -1.64 -9.41
CA PRO A 91 1.84 -2.21 -10.74
C PRO A 91 0.60 -3.11 -10.84
N PHE A 92 0.12 -3.31 -12.07
CA PHE A 92 -0.97 -4.22 -12.40
C PHE A 92 -0.38 -5.52 -12.98
N PRO A 93 -0.87 -6.71 -12.59
CA PRO A 93 -0.35 -7.97 -13.08
C PRO A 93 -0.61 -8.12 -14.59
N SER A 94 0.47 -8.19 -15.38
CA SER A 94 0.40 -8.15 -16.85
C SER A 94 -0.35 -9.33 -17.48
N GLN A 95 -0.44 -10.46 -16.78
CA GLN A 95 -1.24 -11.62 -17.21
C GLN A 95 -2.75 -11.34 -17.28
N PHE A 96 -3.21 -10.21 -16.70
CA PHE A 96 -4.59 -9.74 -16.78
C PHE A 96 -4.74 -8.52 -17.69
N ILE A 97 -3.78 -8.28 -18.59
CA ILE A 97 -3.90 -7.22 -19.60
C ILE A 97 -4.17 -7.89 -20.95
N LYS A 98 -5.30 -7.56 -21.56
CA LYS A 98 -5.72 -8.06 -22.88
C LYS A 98 -5.91 -6.86 -23.79
N ASP A 99 -5.19 -6.85 -24.92
CA ASP A 99 -5.27 -5.77 -25.92
C ASP A 99 -5.07 -4.35 -25.34
N GLY A 100 -4.22 -4.23 -24.32
CA GLY A 100 -3.94 -2.98 -23.62
C GLY A 100 -4.94 -2.62 -22.51
N GLU A 101 -6.03 -3.37 -22.36
CA GLU A 101 -7.04 -3.17 -21.33
C GLU A 101 -6.82 -4.09 -20.12
N LYS A 102 -7.10 -3.57 -18.93
CA LYS A 102 -6.99 -4.31 -17.67
C LYS A 102 -8.26 -5.12 -17.42
N ASP A 103 -8.14 -6.45 -17.47
CA ASP A 103 -9.20 -7.38 -17.08
C ASP A 103 -9.25 -7.52 -15.55
N ILE A 104 -9.80 -6.48 -14.91
CA ILE A 104 -9.93 -6.41 -13.45
C ILE A 104 -10.89 -7.48 -12.90
N ASP A 105 -11.89 -7.89 -13.69
CA ASP A 105 -12.90 -8.86 -13.25
C ASP A 105 -12.34 -10.28 -13.21
N ALA A 106 -11.49 -10.67 -14.18
CA ALA A 106 -10.74 -11.92 -14.10
C ALA A 106 -9.80 -11.94 -12.87
N LEU A 107 -9.11 -10.83 -12.59
CA LEU A 107 -8.26 -10.73 -11.40
C LEU A 107 -9.07 -10.87 -10.10
N ARG A 108 -10.21 -10.16 -10.01
CA ARG A 108 -11.10 -10.23 -8.84
C ARG A 108 -11.68 -11.62 -8.61
N THR A 109 -11.92 -12.37 -9.68
CA THR A 109 -12.36 -13.78 -9.59
C THR A 109 -11.32 -14.64 -8.89
N ILE A 110 -10.04 -14.53 -9.26
CA ILE A 110 -8.96 -15.26 -8.59
C ILE A 110 -8.79 -14.81 -7.14
N ILE A 111 -8.89 -13.50 -6.87
CA ILE A 111 -8.86 -12.97 -5.49
C ILE A 111 -9.97 -13.58 -4.64
N LYS A 112 -11.19 -13.67 -5.17
CA LYS A 112 -12.37 -14.18 -4.45
C LYS A 112 -12.22 -15.66 -4.07
N GLU A 113 -11.56 -16.43 -4.93
CA GLU A 113 -11.33 -17.87 -4.73
C GLU A 113 -10.05 -18.17 -3.95
N MET A 114 -9.29 -17.14 -3.56
CA MET A 114 -8.03 -17.31 -2.84
C MET A 114 -8.27 -17.93 -1.45
N PRO A 115 -7.66 -19.08 -1.14
CA PRO A 115 -7.71 -19.61 0.23
C PRO A 115 -6.89 -18.72 1.18
N PRO A 116 -7.14 -18.78 2.50
CA PRO A 116 -6.22 -18.21 3.49
C PRO A 116 -4.79 -18.68 3.24
N LEU A 117 -3.80 -17.77 3.39
CA LEU A 117 -2.40 -18.08 3.02
C LEU A 117 -1.81 -19.29 3.78
N ILE A 118 -2.31 -19.57 4.98
CA ILE A 118 -1.91 -20.76 5.74
C ILE A 118 -2.35 -22.07 5.06
N LYS A 119 -3.52 -22.09 4.41
CA LYS A 119 -3.97 -23.25 3.63
C LYS A 119 -3.19 -23.37 2.31
N LEU A 120 -2.85 -22.23 1.69
CA LEU A 120 -2.00 -22.21 0.51
C LEU A 120 -0.62 -22.81 0.79
N LEU A 121 -0.04 -22.60 1.96
CA LEU A 121 1.22 -23.25 2.35
C LEU A 121 1.13 -24.79 2.27
N GLU A 122 0.01 -25.38 2.68
CA GLU A 122 -0.22 -26.83 2.60
C GLU A 122 -0.42 -27.29 1.15
N GLN A 123 -1.15 -26.49 0.35
CA GLN A 123 -1.41 -26.77 -1.05
C GLN A 123 -0.14 -26.67 -1.91
N LEU A 124 0.76 -25.72 -1.61
CA LEU A 124 2.06 -25.59 -2.26
C LEU A 124 2.95 -26.81 -2.02
N LYS A 125 2.95 -27.37 -0.79
CA LYS A 125 3.69 -28.61 -0.49
C LYS A 125 3.12 -29.83 -1.21
N SER A 126 1.80 -29.92 -1.31
CA SER A 126 1.12 -31.06 -1.94
C SER A 126 0.99 -30.96 -3.46
N GLY A 127 1.37 -29.82 -4.05
CA GLY A 127 1.24 -29.58 -5.49
C GLY A 127 -0.20 -29.42 -5.98
N THR A 128 -1.13 -29.07 -5.08
CA THR A 128 -2.57 -28.97 -5.39
C THR A 128 -3.04 -27.53 -5.67
N CYS A 129 -2.14 -26.55 -5.59
CA CYS A 129 -2.45 -25.17 -5.94
C CYS A 129 -2.78 -25.03 -7.43
N ARG A 130 -3.80 -24.21 -7.74
CA ARG A 130 -4.10 -23.82 -9.13
C ARG A 130 -2.95 -23.02 -9.74
N LYS A 131 -2.73 -23.20 -11.03
CA LYS A 131 -1.62 -22.57 -11.76
C LYS A 131 -1.70 -21.04 -11.70
N GLU A 132 -2.89 -20.48 -11.93
CA GLU A 132 -3.16 -19.04 -11.95
C GLU A 132 -2.91 -18.41 -10.58
N THR A 133 -3.22 -19.13 -9.50
CA THR A 133 -2.92 -18.71 -8.12
C THR A 133 -1.42 -18.66 -7.88
N VAL A 134 -0.68 -19.71 -8.28
CA VAL A 134 0.78 -19.77 -8.14
C VAL A 134 1.46 -18.66 -8.95
N GLU A 135 1.01 -18.43 -10.18
CA GLU A 135 1.53 -17.37 -11.05
C GLU A 135 1.31 -15.99 -10.45
N LEU A 136 0.09 -15.70 -9.97
CA LEU A 136 -0.22 -14.43 -9.32
C LEU A 136 0.61 -14.21 -8.06
N LEU A 137 0.69 -15.21 -7.17
CA LEU A 137 1.47 -15.11 -5.94
C LEU A 137 2.97 -14.99 -6.22
N SER A 138 3.48 -15.70 -7.21
CA SER A 138 4.87 -15.58 -7.68
C SER A 138 5.16 -14.17 -8.18
N TRP A 139 4.24 -13.59 -8.96
CA TRP A 139 4.36 -12.21 -9.41
C TRP A 139 4.37 -11.24 -8.21
N ILE A 140 3.46 -11.36 -7.25
CA ILE A 140 3.36 -10.43 -6.10
C ILE A 140 4.53 -10.59 -5.12
N PHE A 141 4.89 -11.81 -4.75
CA PHE A 141 5.80 -12.06 -3.63
C PHE A 141 7.25 -12.24 -4.05
N LEU A 142 7.52 -12.92 -5.17
CA LEU A 142 8.88 -13.20 -5.62
C LEU A 142 9.39 -12.12 -6.58
N SER A 143 8.50 -11.56 -7.41
CA SER A 143 8.89 -10.65 -8.48
C SER A 143 8.78 -9.17 -8.13
N GLN A 144 7.92 -8.78 -7.19
CA GLN A 144 7.76 -7.38 -6.80
C GLN A 144 8.63 -7.02 -5.60
N GLU A 145 9.45 -6.00 -5.77
CA GLU A 145 10.02 -5.21 -4.67
C GLU A 145 9.04 -4.11 -4.24
N PRO A 146 9.12 -3.64 -2.98
CA PRO A 146 10.07 -4.05 -1.93
C PRO A 146 9.70 -5.36 -1.21
N LYS A 147 10.67 -5.88 -0.45
CA LYS A 147 10.45 -6.96 0.52
C LYS A 147 9.87 -6.38 1.82
N LEU A 148 8.94 -7.11 2.41
CA LEU A 148 8.30 -6.75 3.67
C LEU A 148 8.77 -7.69 4.77
N VAL A 149 9.08 -7.16 5.94
CA VAL A 149 9.53 -7.94 7.10
C VAL A 149 8.76 -7.50 8.33
N THR A 150 8.19 -8.45 9.05
CA THR A 150 7.49 -8.21 10.31
C THR A 150 8.47 -7.78 11.39
N VAL A 151 8.23 -6.62 11.99
CA VAL A 151 9.00 -6.13 13.14
C VAL A 151 8.50 -6.82 14.42
N PRO A 152 9.38 -7.50 15.18
CA PRO A 152 9.02 -8.10 16.47
C PRO A 152 8.43 -7.08 17.44
N LYS A 153 7.42 -7.49 18.23
CA LYS A 153 6.70 -6.58 19.15
C LYS A 153 7.61 -5.85 20.15
N ASN A 154 8.66 -6.52 20.64
CA ASN A 154 9.63 -5.90 21.55
C ASN A 154 10.41 -4.73 20.93
N LYS A 155 10.46 -4.63 19.60
CA LYS A 155 11.09 -3.51 18.87
C LYS A 155 10.10 -2.42 18.45
N HIS A 156 8.81 -2.54 18.74
CA HIS A 156 7.81 -1.54 18.29
C HIS A 156 8.08 -0.16 18.89
N LYS A 157 8.43 -0.10 20.18
CA LYS A 157 8.77 1.17 20.84
C LYS A 157 9.99 1.85 20.22
N GLU A 158 11.01 1.09 19.84
CA GLU A 158 12.21 1.59 19.16
C GLU A 158 11.84 2.23 17.82
N VAL A 159 11.04 1.52 17.00
CA VAL A 159 10.60 2.04 15.69
C VAL A 159 9.73 3.29 15.84
N LEU A 160 8.78 3.30 16.77
CA LEU A 160 7.92 4.46 17.02
C LEU A 160 8.72 5.66 17.56
N GLY A 161 9.79 5.42 18.31
CA GLY A 161 10.70 6.43 18.83
C GLY A 161 11.60 7.08 17.77
N LEU A 162 11.62 6.57 16.53
CA LEU A 162 12.37 7.19 15.42
C LEU A 162 11.82 8.55 15.01
N ALA A 163 10.51 8.77 15.18
CA ALA A 163 9.87 10.05 14.95
C ALA A 163 9.64 10.75 16.29
N PRO A 164 10.06 12.02 16.44
CA PRO A 164 9.81 12.77 17.66
C PRO A 164 8.29 12.97 17.81
N SER A 165 7.70 12.47 18.89
CA SER A 165 6.26 12.58 19.14
C SER A 165 6.06 13.22 20.51
N GLY A 166 5.28 14.31 20.55
CA GLY A 166 4.84 14.96 21.78
C GLY A 166 3.51 14.40 22.30
N MET A 167 2.84 13.52 21.55
CA MET A 167 1.53 12.97 21.90
C MET A 167 1.54 11.45 21.99
N THR A 168 0.86 10.91 23.01
CA THR A 168 0.60 9.47 23.09
C THR A 168 -0.41 9.06 22.02
N ALA A 169 -0.03 8.10 21.17
CA ALA A 169 -0.93 7.46 20.21
C ALA A 169 -1.28 6.02 20.64
N LYS A 170 -2.37 5.47 20.09
CA LYS A 170 -2.71 4.07 20.28
C LYS A 170 -1.59 3.18 19.73
N GLU A 171 -1.17 2.20 20.51
CA GLU A 171 -0.13 1.25 20.09
C GLU A 171 -0.59 0.44 18.84
N PRO A 172 0.24 0.33 17.80
CA PRO A 172 -0.07 -0.48 16.63
C PRO A 172 -0.10 -1.97 16.97
N ASN A 173 -0.90 -2.73 16.23
CA ASN A 173 -0.95 -4.17 16.38
C ASN A 173 0.22 -4.86 15.66
N LEU A 174 0.71 -4.25 14.58
CA LEU A 174 1.74 -4.77 13.70
C LEU A 174 2.57 -3.61 13.15
N ILE A 175 3.87 -3.83 13.03
CA ILE A 175 4.78 -2.95 12.30
C ILE A 175 5.50 -3.81 11.27
N ILE A 176 5.50 -3.35 10.02
CA ILE A 176 6.22 -3.99 8.90
C ILE A 176 7.35 -3.06 8.45
N GLU A 177 8.57 -3.57 8.38
CA GLU A 177 9.70 -2.89 7.76
C GLU A 177 9.70 -3.12 6.25
N VAL A 178 9.97 -2.05 5.49
CA VAL A 178 10.09 -2.09 4.03
C VAL A 178 11.57 -2.10 3.66
N LYS A 179 12.05 -3.18 3.01
CA LYS A 179 13.45 -3.40 2.64
C LYS A 179 13.65 -3.57 1.13
N GLY A 180 14.82 -3.19 0.64
CA GLY A 180 15.26 -3.43 -0.74
C GLY A 180 14.41 -2.68 -1.74
N ARG A 181 14.41 -1.34 -1.66
CA ARG A 181 13.78 -0.50 -2.68
C ARG A 181 14.76 -0.22 -3.82
N PRO A 182 14.26 -0.09 -5.05
CA PRO A 182 15.05 0.43 -6.16
C PRO A 182 15.64 1.80 -5.77
N ASN A 183 16.94 2.00 -5.99
CA ASN A 183 17.72 3.19 -5.64
C ASN A 183 18.09 3.36 -4.15
N ASP A 184 18.03 2.32 -3.32
CA ASP A 184 18.51 2.39 -1.93
C ASP A 184 19.96 2.95 -1.85
N GLU A 185 20.85 2.58 -2.78
CA GLU A 185 22.23 3.12 -2.82
C GLU A 185 22.28 4.65 -3.04
N ARG A 186 21.53 5.17 -4.03
CA ARG A 186 21.45 6.63 -4.29
C ARG A 186 20.82 7.37 -3.11
N TRP A 187 19.84 6.74 -2.48
CA TRP A 187 19.21 7.28 -1.28
C TRP A 187 20.18 7.32 -0.09
N GLU A 188 20.97 6.27 0.11
CA GLU A 188 22.01 6.21 1.14
C GLU A 188 23.10 7.26 0.92
N GLN A 189 23.54 7.45 -0.33
CA GLN A 189 24.47 8.53 -0.69
C GLN A 189 23.89 9.91 -0.31
N SER A 190 22.61 10.16 -0.65
CA SER A 190 21.94 11.41 -0.26
C SER A 190 21.84 11.57 1.27
N CYS A 191 21.58 10.48 2.00
CA CYS A 191 21.54 10.49 3.47
C CYS A 191 22.90 10.81 4.11
N SER A 192 24.02 10.58 3.41
CA SER A 192 25.34 10.97 3.91
C SER A 192 25.61 12.48 3.76
N GLN A 193 24.91 13.15 2.85
CA GLN A 193 25.08 14.57 2.54
C GLN A 193 24.13 15.48 3.30
N TYR A 194 22.91 15.00 3.59
CA TYR A 194 21.87 15.78 4.25
C TYR A 194 21.44 15.15 5.58
N LYS A 195 21.02 16.00 6.52
CA LYS A 195 20.35 15.52 7.73
C LYS A 195 19.05 14.82 7.35
N THR A 196 18.65 13.82 8.12
CA THR A 196 17.39 13.09 7.89
C THR A 196 16.49 13.18 9.10
N MET A 197 15.18 13.17 8.88
CA MET A 197 14.17 13.07 9.93
C MET A 197 13.17 11.96 9.61
N ASN A 198 12.44 11.49 10.61
CA ASN A 198 11.34 10.56 10.41
C ASN A 198 9.99 11.24 10.63
N ALA A 199 9.03 10.93 9.77
CA ALA A 199 7.69 11.46 9.86
C ALA A 199 6.65 10.47 9.31
N TYR A 200 5.44 10.53 9.86
CA TYR A 200 4.31 9.70 9.51
C TYR A 200 3.53 10.28 8.32
N HIS A 201 3.08 9.40 7.42
CA HIS A 201 2.16 9.69 6.33
C HIS A 201 0.92 8.81 6.48
N GLY A 202 -0.26 9.43 6.57
CA GLY A 202 -1.52 8.72 6.53
C GLY A 202 -2.14 8.70 5.13
N SER A 203 -2.69 7.55 4.73
CA SER A 203 -3.39 7.39 3.46
C SER A 203 -4.49 6.35 3.58
N LYS A 204 -5.38 6.31 2.58
CA LYS A 204 -6.33 5.20 2.47
C LYS A 204 -5.60 3.90 2.15
N LEU A 205 -6.14 2.78 2.63
CA LEU A 205 -5.47 1.48 2.55
C LEU A 205 -5.15 1.06 1.11
N GLU A 206 -6.08 1.28 0.19
CA GLU A 206 -5.95 0.93 -1.23
C GLU A 206 -4.76 1.61 -1.93
N ASN A 207 -4.28 2.74 -1.40
CA ASN A 207 -3.14 3.46 -1.98
C ASN A 207 -1.79 2.81 -1.64
N PHE A 208 -1.71 2.02 -0.56
CA PHE A 208 -0.44 1.52 -0.05
C PHE A 208 0.23 0.49 -0.95
N HIS A 209 -0.53 -0.23 -1.79
CA HIS A 209 0.06 -1.09 -2.83
C HIS A 209 0.96 -0.28 -3.78
N SER A 210 0.44 0.82 -4.33
CA SER A 210 1.20 1.73 -5.21
C SER A 210 2.30 2.47 -4.46
N ILE A 211 2.03 2.94 -3.24
CA ILE A 211 3.04 3.64 -2.41
C ILE A 211 4.22 2.72 -2.09
N LEU A 212 3.99 1.42 -1.85
CA LEU A 212 5.08 0.47 -1.62
C LEU A 212 5.99 0.36 -2.84
N ARG A 213 5.42 0.29 -4.05
CA ARG A 213 6.20 0.13 -5.28
C ARG A 213 6.90 1.41 -5.71
N TYR A 214 6.18 2.53 -5.74
CA TYR A 214 6.63 3.77 -6.37
C TYR A 214 6.98 4.87 -5.39
N GLY A 215 6.83 4.62 -4.08
CA GLY A 215 6.95 5.66 -3.07
C GLY A 215 5.76 6.63 -3.07
N LEU A 216 5.86 7.67 -2.26
CA LEU A 216 4.84 8.72 -2.19
C LEU A 216 4.96 9.63 -3.42
N GLN A 217 3.90 9.72 -4.21
CA GLN A 217 3.87 10.48 -5.46
C GLN A 217 3.04 11.74 -5.29
N GLN A 218 3.65 12.92 -5.46
CA GLN A 218 2.99 14.22 -5.24
C GLN A 218 1.73 14.39 -6.09
N HIS A 219 1.77 13.98 -7.36
CA HIS A 219 0.64 14.11 -8.30
C HIS A 219 -0.53 13.16 -7.98
N MET A 220 -0.32 12.16 -7.12
CA MET A 220 -1.35 11.23 -6.66
C MET A 220 -1.97 11.64 -5.33
N ASN A 221 -1.46 12.70 -4.71
CA ASN A 221 -2.00 13.24 -3.48
C ASN A 221 -3.13 14.22 -3.78
N THR A 222 -4.20 14.12 -3.01
CA THR A 222 -5.24 15.15 -3.02
C THR A 222 -4.61 16.47 -2.59
N THR A 223 -4.80 17.53 -3.37
CA THR A 223 -4.48 18.89 -2.95
C THR A 223 -5.18 19.16 -1.62
N ALA A 224 -4.40 19.48 -0.58
CA ALA A 224 -4.94 19.75 0.74
C ALA A 224 -4.60 21.19 1.17
N LEU A 225 -4.61 21.45 2.48
CA LEU A 225 -4.62 22.78 3.09
C LEU A 225 -3.52 23.74 2.61
N PHE A 226 -2.36 23.20 2.20
CA PHE A 226 -1.17 23.97 1.86
C PHE A 226 -0.82 23.88 0.36
N GLY A 227 -1.72 23.33 -0.46
CA GLY A 227 -1.50 23.11 -1.90
C GLY A 227 -1.04 21.70 -2.26
N ALA A 228 -0.44 21.56 -3.44
CA ALA A 228 0.03 20.27 -3.94
C ALA A 228 1.34 19.88 -3.23
N GLY A 229 1.40 18.68 -2.66
CA GLY A 229 2.58 18.21 -1.95
C GLY A 229 2.38 16.87 -1.25
N ILE A 230 3.43 16.33 -0.66
CA ILE A 230 3.36 15.17 0.25
C ILE A 230 3.26 15.69 1.68
N TYR A 231 2.17 15.34 2.36
CA TYR A 231 1.90 15.76 3.72
C TYR A 231 2.40 14.70 4.71
N LEU A 232 3.21 15.14 5.67
CA LEU A 232 3.80 14.30 6.71
C LEU A 232 3.59 14.93 8.07
N SER A 233 3.63 14.14 9.14
CA SER A 233 3.53 14.61 10.52
C SER A 233 4.52 13.89 11.42
N SER A 234 5.12 14.59 12.37
CA SER A 234 5.89 13.98 13.46
C SER A 234 4.99 13.17 14.43
N GLU A 235 3.69 13.45 14.44
CA GLU A 235 2.71 12.83 15.34
C GLU A 235 1.91 11.71 14.64
N LEU A 236 2.03 10.47 15.14
CA LEU A 236 1.25 9.34 14.64
C LEU A 236 -0.26 9.61 14.73
N GLY A 237 -0.71 10.23 15.83
CA GLY A 237 -2.11 10.60 16.05
C GLY A 237 -2.68 11.50 14.95
N VAL A 238 -1.89 12.42 14.41
CA VAL A 238 -2.32 13.29 13.30
C VAL A 238 -2.48 12.48 12.02
N SER A 239 -1.48 11.67 11.65
CA SER A 239 -1.54 10.84 10.44
C SER A 239 -2.61 9.74 10.49
N LEU A 240 -3.03 9.31 11.67
CA LEU A 240 -4.16 8.38 11.83
C LEU A 240 -5.49 8.95 11.32
N HIS A 241 -5.72 10.27 11.36
CA HIS A 241 -6.94 10.89 10.84
C HIS A 241 -7.09 10.72 9.32
N TYR A 242 -5.95 10.62 8.62
CA TYR A 242 -5.89 10.40 7.18
C TYR A 242 -5.86 8.90 6.82
N SER A 243 -5.71 8.03 7.82
CA SER A 243 -5.57 6.58 7.67
C SER A 243 -6.86 5.86 8.05
N LYS A 244 -7.92 6.12 7.27
CA LYS A 244 -9.22 5.46 7.48
C LYS A 244 -9.06 3.95 7.34
N THR A 245 -9.85 3.21 8.11
CA THR A 245 -9.93 1.75 7.99
C THR A 245 -10.35 1.36 6.59
N GLY A 246 -9.51 0.59 5.89
CA GLY A 246 -9.82 -0.01 4.60
C GLY A 246 -10.23 -1.47 4.74
N ILE A 247 -10.85 -1.99 3.68
CA ILE A 247 -11.20 -3.39 3.56
C ILE A 247 -10.02 -4.14 2.93
N THR A 248 -9.69 -5.30 3.49
CA THR A 248 -8.69 -6.23 2.97
C THR A 248 -9.39 -7.43 2.34
N TRP A 249 -9.31 -8.60 2.96
CA TRP A 249 -9.93 -9.85 2.53
C TRP A 249 -10.24 -10.71 3.75
N THR A 250 -11.20 -11.63 3.62
CA THR A 250 -11.70 -12.45 4.73
C THR A 250 -10.71 -13.53 5.18
N GLY A 251 -9.78 -13.94 4.31
CA GLY A 251 -8.73 -14.91 4.63
C GLY A 251 -7.52 -14.35 5.39
N SER A 252 -7.49 -13.04 5.66
CA SER A 252 -6.35 -12.38 6.31
C SER A 252 -6.19 -12.77 7.77
N VAL A 253 -4.96 -13.07 8.18
CA VAL A 253 -4.61 -13.19 9.62
C VAL A 253 -4.66 -11.84 10.35
N LEU A 254 -4.72 -10.74 9.61
CA LEU A 254 -4.87 -9.37 10.09
C LEU A 254 -6.33 -8.98 10.34
N GLY A 255 -7.28 -9.79 9.86
CA GLY A 255 -8.69 -9.46 9.79
C GLY A 255 -9.03 -8.69 8.51
N ASN A 256 -10.33 -8.59 8.21
CA ASN A 256 -10.85 -8.01 6.97
C ASN A 256 -10.87 -6.47 6.95
N LYS A 257 -10.41 -5.82 8.02
CA LYS A 257 -10.43 -4.36 8.22
C LYS A 257 -9.16 -3.91 8.93
N VAL A 258 -8.37 -3.06 8.27
CA VAL A 258 -7.13 -2.51 8.84
C VAL A 258 -6.95 -1.04 8.48
N SER A 259 -6.24 -0.29 9.31
CA SER A 259 -5.70 1.03 8.97
C SER A 259 -4.18 0.98 8.94
N CYS A 260 -3.56 1.69 8.01
CA CYS A 260 -2.12 1.72 7.82
C CYS A 260 -1.60 3.16 7.76
N VAL A 261 -0.49 3.42 8.44
CA VAL A 261 0.28 4.67 8.40
C VAL A 261 1.70 4.34 7.96
N ALA A 262 2.28 5.07 7.01
CA ALA A 262 3.71 4.94 6.70
C ALA A 262 4.54 5.80 7.65
N LEU A 263 5.63 5.26 8.18
CA LEU A 263 6.72 5.99 8.83
C LEU A 263 7.87 6.13 7.82
N CYS A 264 8.05 7.34 7.34
CA CYS A 264 8.97 7.71 6.26
C CYS A 264 10.24 8.33 6.84
N LYS A 265 11.38 7.98 6.24
CA LYS A 265 12.63 8.74 6.40
C LYS A 265 12.65 9.83 5.32
N VAL A 266 12.92 11.07 5.72
CA VAL A 266 12.84 12.27 4.89
C VAL A 266 14.20 12.96 4.93
N LEU A 267 14.70 13.40 3.78
CA LEU A 267 15.89 14.25 3.70
C LEU A 267 15.50 15.68 4.08
N ASN A 268 16.26 16.30 4.96
CA ASN A 268 16.18 17.72 5.23
C ASN A 268 16.92 18.47 4.11
N HIS A 269 16.22 18.66 2.99
CA HIS A 269 16.70 19.34 1.80
C HIS A 269 16.05 20.74 1.71
N PRO A 270 16.72 21.77 1.15
CA PRO A 270 16.13 23.11 0.98
C PRO A 270 14.77 23.13 0.24
N ASP A 271 14.50 22.15 -0.62
CA ASP A 271 13.22 22.00 -1.34
C ASP A 271 12.07 21.49 -0.44
N VAL A 272 12.39 21.02 0.77
CA VAL A 272 11.40 20.61 1.76
C VAL A 272 10.83 21.84 2.47
N LYS A 273 9.62 22.23 2.06
CA LYS A 273 8.91 23.36 2.67
C LYS A 273 8.22 22.94 3.97
N CYS A 274 8.90 23.16 5.10
CA CYS A 274 8.31 23.04 6.43
C CYS A 274 7.36 24.23 6.69
N GLN A 275 6.06 24.06 6.47
CA GLN A 275 5.06 25.09 6.80
C GLN A 275 4.47 24.88 8.20
N GLN A 276 4.51 25.94 9.02
CA GLN A 276 3.91 25.95 10.35
C GLN A 276 2.39 26.08 10.25
N GLY A 277 1.67 24.95 10.30
CA GLY A 277 0.21 24.95 10.37
C GLY A 277 -0.30 25.26 11.78
N ARG A 278 -0.90 26.45 12.00
CA ARG A 278 -1.85 26.65 13.11
C ARG A 278 -3.16 25.98 12.72
N PHE A 279 -3.47 24.84 13.33
CA PHE A 279 -4.73 24.12 13.13
C PHE A 279 -5.83 24.71 14.03
N PRO A 280 -6.90 25.32 13.50
CA PRO A 280 -7.91 26.02 14.32
C PRO A 280 -8.64 25.13 15.34
N TRP A 281 -8.72 23.82 15.10
CA TRP A 281 -9.36 22.83 15.98
C TRP A 281 -8.39 22.15 16.97
N PHE A 282 -7.07 22.32 16.79
CA PHE A 282 -6.04 21.85 17.73
C PHE A 282 -5.62 22.93 18.74
N SER A 283 -6.14 24.15 18.62
CA SER A 283 -5.82 25.31 19.47
C SER A 283 -6.06 25.10 20.97
N LEU A 284 -6.78 24.04 21.35
CA LEU A 284 -7.07 23.70 22.75
C LEU A 284 -6.06 22.70 23.36
N ILE A 285 -5.13 22.15 22.59
CA ILE A 285 -4.15 21.17 23.11
C ILE A 285 -2.75 21.47 22.58
N SER A 286 -1.94 22.08 23.45
CA SER A 286 -0.47 22.21 23.43
C SER A 286 0.17 23.29 22.54
N SER A 287 0.88 24.18 23.22
CA SER A 287 1.99 24.96 22.70
C SER A 287 3.20 24.04 22.53
N GLN A 288 3.49 23.58 21.32
CA GLN A 288 4.86 23.30 20.87
C GLN A 288 4.91 23.02 19.36
N SER A 289 6.03 23.46 18.81
CA SER A 289 6.47 23.59 17.42
C SER A 289 6.43 22.30 16.59
N GLU A 290 6.26 22.48 15.28
CA GLU A 290 6.55 21.53 14.18
C GLU A 290 5.80 20.18 14.19
N LYS A 291 4.54 20.19 13.71
CA LYS A 291 3.70 18.98 13.68
C LYS A 291 3.35 18.47 12.28
N VAL A 292 3.43 19.29 11.24
CA VAL A 292 3.10 18.87 9.86
C VAL A 292 4.06 19.50 8.87
N PHE A 293 4.49 18.72 7.88
CA PHE A 293 5.45 19.10 6.85
C PHE A 293 4.85 18.88 5.46
N MET A 294 5.26 19.70 4.50
CA MET A 294 4.92 19.53 3.10
C MET A 294 6.20 19.36 2.27
N LEU A 295 6.23 18.32 1.43
CA LEU A 295 7.24 18.20 0.38
C LEU A 295 6.64 18.74 -0.92
N THR A 296 7.22 19.81 -1.46
CA THR A 296 6.90 20.34 -2.80
C THR A 296 8.11 20.12 -3.70
N SER A 297 7.92 19.50 -4.86
CA SER A 297 8.92 19.52 -5.95
C SER A 297 9.22 20.94 -6.41
#